data_AF-A0A920T6V3-F1
#
_entry.id   AF-A0A920T6V3-F1
#
_cell.length_a   1.000
_cell.length_b   1.000
_cell.length_c   1.000
_cell.angle_alpha   90.00
_cell.angle_beta   90.00
_cell.angle_gamma   90.00
#
_symmetry.space_group_name_H-M   'P 1'
#
loop_
_entity.id
_entity.type
_entity.pdbx_description
1 polymer ?
#
loop_
_entity_poly.entity_id
_entity_poly.type
_entity_poly.pdbx_seq_one_letter_code
_entity_poly.pdbx_strand_id
1 'polypeptide(L)' 'MGDMIASEVKQKIEGVPGSNKVTVELVWDPPWDREMINEAARLQLGML' A
#
# COMPACT_ATOMS: atom_id res chain seq x y z
N MET A 1 9.49 2.45 9.37
CA MET A 1 8.02 2.43 9.10
C MET A 1 7.71 1.77 7.75
N GLY A 2 8.40 2.12 6.65
CA GLY A 2 8.20 1.47 5.35
C GLY A 2 8.37 -0.06 5.36
N ASP A 3 9.40 -0.57 6.06
CA ASP A 3 9.65 -2.02 6.16
C ASP A 3 8.57 -2.79 6.92
N MET A 4 7.92 -2.13 7.89
CA MET A 4 6.82 -2.72 8.66
C MET A 4 5.57 -2.87 7.78
N ILE A 5 5.20 -1.82 7.05
CA ILE A 5 4.08 -1.86 6.10
C ILE A 5 4.35 -2.89 5.01
N ALA A 6 5.57 -2.94 4.45
CA ALA A 6 5.95 -3.93 3.45
C ALA A 6 5.81 -5.37 3.96
N SER A 7 6.19 -5.61 5.22
CA SER A 7 6.06 -6.92 5.88
C SER A 7 4.58 -7.29 6.09
N GLU A 8 3.74 -6.36 6.54
CA GLU A 8 2.30 -6.58 6.68
C GLU A 8 1.62 -6.88 5.34
N VAL A 9 1.99 -6.15 4.29
CA VAL A 9 1.47 -6.38 2.93
C VAL A 9 1.83 -7.79 2.48
N LYS A 10 3.09 -8.20 2.63
CA LYS A 10 3.52 -9.56 2.29
C LYS A 10 2.70 -10.61 3.04
N GLN A 11 2.60 -10.49 4.36
CA GLN A 11 1.89 -11.45 5.20
C GLN A 11 0.40 -11.57 4.82
N LYS A 12 -0.27 -10.45 4.55
CA LYS A 12 -1.68 -10.45 4.13
C LYS A 12 -1.87 -11.11 2.77
N ILE A 13 -0.99 -10.84 1.81
CA ILE A 13 -1.07 -11.43 0.47
C ILE A 13 -0.75 -12.93 0.51
N GLU A 14 0.23 -13.37 1.31
CA GLU A 14 0.53 -14.80 1.50
C GLU A 14 -0.65 -15.58 2.11
N GLY A 15 -1.54 -14.92 2.84
CA GLY A 15 -2.78 -15.50 3.34
C GLY A 15 -3.87 -15.68 2.29
N VAL A 16 -3.71 -15.13 1.08
CA VAL A 16 -4.71 -15.24 0.00
C VAL A 16 -4.61 -16.62 -0.66
N PRO A 17 -5.71 -17.41 -0.71
CA PRO A 17 -5.71 -18.71 -1.38
C PRO A 17 -5.27 -18.60 -2.84
N GLY A 18 -4.28 -19.41 -3.24
CA GLY A 18 -3.72 -19.39 -4.59
C GLY A 18 -2.58 -18.37 -4.81
N SER A 19 -2.20 -17.63 -3.77
CA SER A 19 -0.95 -16.85 -3.82
C SER A 19 0.26 -17.78 -3.82
N ASN A 20 1.21 -17.50 -4.73
CA ASN A 20 2.51 -18.15 -4.74
C ASN A 20 3.50 -17.33 -3.89
N LYS A 21 4.79 -17.37 -4.23
CA LYS A 21 5.81 -16.56 -3.56
C LYS A 21 5.53 -15.06 -3.73
N VAL A 22 5.28 -14.36 -2.61
CA VAL A 22 5.07 -12.92 -2.57
C VAL A 22 6.40 -12.20 -2.31
N THR A 23 6.75 -11.26 -3.18
CA THR A 23 7.91 -10.36 -3.00
C THR A 23 7.39 -8.93 -3.03
N VAL A 24 7.73 -8.13 -2.02
CA VAL A 24 7.34 -6.73 -1.92
C VAL A 24 8.58 -5.89 -2.13
N GLU A 25 8.54 -4.99 -3.10
CA GLU A 25 9.64 -4.08 -3.43
C GLU A 25 9.21 -2.65 -3.14
N LEU A 26 10.03 -1.93 -2.37
CA LEU A 26 9.82 -0.50 -2.12
C LEU A 26 10.47 0.28 -3.26
N VAL A 27 9.65 0.99 -4.02
CA VAL A 27 10.08 1.86 -5.13
C VAL A 27 9.85 3.32 -4.75
N TRP A 28 10.66 4.21 -5.33
CA TRP A 28 10.60 5.66 -5.09
C TRP A 28 10.22 6.46 -6.35
N ASP A 29 10.13 5.80 -7.50
CA ASP A 29 9.84 6.40 -8.79
C ASP A 29 8.70 5.63 -9.50
N PRO A 30 7.58 6.28 -9.86
CA PRO A 30 7.26 7.67 -9.59
C PRO A 30 7.06 7.93 -8.08
N PRO A 31 7.39 9.13 -7.58
CA PRO A 31 7.08 9.48 -6.21
C PRO A 31 5.56 9.48 -6.01
N TRP A 32 5.13 9.05 -4.83
CA TRP A 32 3.73 9.12 -4.45
C TRP A 32 3.31 10.58 -4.22
N ASP A 33 2.13 10.94 -4.71
CA ASP A 33 1.51 12.25 -4.48
C ASP A 33 0.17 12.09 -3.75
N ARG A 34 -0.24 13.09 -2.97
CA ARG A 34 -1.55 13.18 -2.32
C ARG A 34 -2.70 13.15 -3.33
N GLU A 35 -2.44 13.53 -4.58
CA GLU A 35 -3.37 13.35 -5.69
C GLU A 35 -3.75 11.88 -5.95
N MET A 36 -2.94 10.91 -5.51
CA MET A 36 -3.24 9.48 -5.61
C MET A 36 -4.29 8.99 -4.59
N ILE A 37 -4.69 9.81 -3.62
CA ILE A 37 -5.74 9.48 -2.65
C ILE A 37 -7.11 9.54 -3.33
N ASN A 38 -8.00 8.57 -3.13
CA ASN A 38 -9.36 8.65 -3.69
C ASN A 38 -10.22 9.71 -2.96
N GLU A 39 -11.32 10.15 -3.58
CA GLU A 39 -12.19 11.22 -3.03
C GLU A 39 -12.76 10.87 -1.64
N ALA A 40 -13.21 9.62 -1.46
CA ALA A 40 -13.75 9.15 -0.19
C ALA A 40 -12.74 9.26 0.96
N ALA A 41 -11.47 8.90 0.71
CA ALA A 41 -10.41 9.03 1.71
C ALA A 41 -10.05 10.50 1.95
N ARG A 42 -10.05 11.37 0.93
CA ARG A 42 -9.84 12.83 1.13
C ARG A 42 -10.92 13.42 2.03
N LEU A 43 -12.18 13.02 1.86
CA LEU A 43 -13.29 13.46 2.70
C LEU A 43 -13.08 13.05 4.16
N GLN A 44 -12.73 11.78 4.40
CA GLN A 44 -12.47 11.26 5.75
C GLN A 44 -11.28 11.96 6.43
N LEU A 45 -10.30 12.40 5.64
CA LEU A 45 -9.12 13.10 6.13
C LEU A 45 -9.32 14.62 6.25
N GLY A 46 -10.50 15.16 5.90
CA GLY A 46 -10.78 16.61 5.94
C GLY A 46 -9.99 17.42 4.91
N MET A 47 -9.66 16.83 3.76
CA MET A 47 -8.89 17.45 2.68
C MET A 47 -9.76 18.00 1.54
N LEU A 48 -11.09 17.95 1.68
CA LEU A 48 -12.09 18.50 0.78
C LEU A 48 -12.80 19.69 1.42
#